data_AF-A0A081GPC1-F1
#
_entry.id   AF-A0A081GPC1-F1
#
_cell.length_a   1.000
_cell.length_b   1.000
_cell.length_c   1.000
_cell.angle_alpha   90.00
_cell.angle_beta   90.00
_cell.angle_gamma   90.00
#
_symmetry.space_group_name_H-M   'P 1'
#
loop_
_entity.id
_entity.type
_entity.pdbx_description
1 polymer ?
#
loop_
_entity_poly.entity_id
_entity_poly.type
_entity_poly.pdbx_seq_one_letter_code
_entity_poly.pdbx_strand_id
1 'polypeptide(L)' 'MPVRRVPRFGFHTHIERLHGRLAMLGFIALVAVEWKLGHGLLIWP' A
#
# COMPACT_ATOMS: atom_id res chain seq x y z
N MET A 1 -1.30 29.13 -20.33
CA MET A 1 -0.84 27.91 -19.61
C MET A 1 -0.95 26.72 -20.55
N PRO A 2 0.12 25.95 -20.86
CA PRO A 2 -0.02 24.75 -21.68
C PRO A 2 -0.76 23.64 -20.93
N VAL A 3 -1.82 23.08 -21.52
CA VAL A 3 -2.60 21.98 -20.95
C VAL A 3 -1.77 20.70 -21.07
N ARG A 4 -1.16 20.24 -19.96
CA ARG A 4 -0.49 18.93 -19.90
C ARG A 4 -1.54 17.83 -20.10
N ARG A 5 -1.53 17.16 -21.25
CA ARG A 5 -2.29 15.92 -21.45
C ARG A 5 -1.68 14.84 -20.55
N VAL A 6 -2.47 14.32 -19.61
CA VAL A 6 -2.09 13.17 -18.79
C VAL A 6 -1.83 11.96 -19.70
N PRO A 7 -0.72 11.21 -19.50
CA PRO A 7 -0.37 10.10 -20.36
C PRO A 7 -1.47 9.02 -20.33
N ARG A 8 -1.82 8.51 -21.52
CA ARG A 8 -2.88 7.52 -21.76
C ARG A 8 -2.56 6.13 -21.17
N PHE A 9 -1.31 5.92 -20.72
CA PHE A 9 -0.84 4.76 -19.98
C PHE A 9 -0.12 5.24 -18.72
N GLY A 10 -0.59 4.79 -17.56
CA GLY A 10 -0.13 5.18 -16.23
C GLY A 10 -1.03 4.58 -15.18
N PHE A 11 -0.63 4.62 -13.89
CA PHE A 11 -1.47 4.10 -12.82
C PHE A 11 -2.83 4.78 -12.88
N HIS A 12 -3.87 4.01 -13.21
CA HIS A 12 -5.23 4.55 -13.32
C HIS A 12 -5.67 4.96 -11.90
N THR A 13 -6.22 6.15 -11.72
CA THR A 13 -6.57 6.69 -10.38
C THR A 13 -7.43 5.72 -9.55
N HIS A 14 -8.26 4.92 -10.20
CA HIS A 14 -9.03 3.86 -9.54
C HIS A 14 -8.14 2.75 -8.96
N ILE A 15 -7.15 2.28 -9.73
CA ILE A 15 -6.21 1.23 -9.34
C ILE A 15 -5.22 1.75 -8.29
N GLU A 16 -4.79 3.00 -8.37
CA GLU A 16 -3.96 3.63 -7.32
C GLU A 16 -4.67 3.67 -5.98
N ARG A 17 -5.95 4.07 -5.97
CA ARG A 17 -6.77 4.08 -4.75
C ARG A 17 -7.01 2.67 -4.23
N LEU A 18 -7.25 1.70 -5.12
CA LEU A 18 -7.44 0.30 -4.75
C LEU A 18 -6.16 -0.27 -4.10
N HIS A 19 -5.02 -0.14 -4.76
CA HIS A 19 -3.73 -0.63 -4.26
C HIS A 19 -3.29 0.10 -2.99
N GLY A 20 -3.52 1.42 -2.90
CA GLY A 20 -3.25 2.19 -1.69
C GLY A 20 -4.04 1.70 -0.48
N ARG A 21 -5.33 1.35 -0.65
CA ARG A 21 -6.15 0.77 0.43
C ARG A 21 -5.69 -0.62 0.82
N LEU A 22 -5.34 -1.46 -0.16
CA LEU A 22 -4.80 -2.79 0.10
C LEU A 22 -3.47 -2.71 0.88
N ALA A 23 -2.61 -1.74 0.56
CA ALA A 23 -1.38 -1.51 1.30
C ALA A 23 -1.64 -1.07 2.75
N MET A 24 -2.58 -0.16 2.99
CA MET A 24 -2.97 0.25 4.35
C MET A 24 -3.50 -0.94 5.17
N LEU A 25 -4.36 -1.77 4.56
CA LEU A 25 -4.89 -2.97 5.21
C LEU A 25 -3.79 -4.00 5.48
N GLY A 26 -2.88 -4.22 4.52
CA GLY A 26 -1.74 -5.12 4.66
C GLY A 26 -0.81 -4.69 5.80
N PHE A 27 -0.55 -3.39 5.94
CA PHE A 27 0.27 -2.85 7.01
C PHE A 27 -0.38 -3.06 8.39
N ILE A 28 -1.67 -2.76 8.54
CA ILE A 28 -2.39 -2.98 9.80
C ILE A 28 -2.45 -4.47 10.14
N ALA A 29 -2.70 -5.34 9.16
CA ALA A 29 -2.71 -6.78 9.34
C ALA A 29 -1.34 -7.29 9.79
N LEU A 30 -0.26 -6.78 9.22
CA LEU A 30 1.11 -7.12 9.62
C LEU A 30 1.37 -6.78 11.09
N VAL A 31 1.05 -5.55 11.50
CA VAL A 31 1.19 -5.10 12.90
C VAL A 31 0.35 -5.96 13.86
N ALA A 32 -0.89 -6.29 13.48
CA ALA A 32 -1.77 -7.14 14.29
C ALA A 32 -1.25 -8.58 14.42
N VAL A 33 -0.66 -9.11 13.35
CA VAL A 33 -0.02 -10.44 13.34
C VAL A 33 1.23 -10.43 14.21
N GLU A 34 2.09 -9.40 14.10
CA GLU A 34 3.28 -9.25 14.96
C GLU A 34 2.90 -9.15 16.44
N TRP A 35 1.84 -8.40 16.76
CA TRP A 35 1.31 -8.34 18.12
C TRP A 35 0.86 -9.71 18.62
N LYS A 36 0.16 -10.50 17.79
CA LYS A 36 -0.38 -11.80 18.16
C LYS A 36 0.68 -12.90 18.26
N LEU A 37 1.70 -12.86 17.42
CA LEU A 37 2.78 -13.85 17.43
C LEU A 37 3.83 -13.58 18.54
N GLY A 38 3.92 -12.35 19.05
CA GLY A 38 4.85 -12.02 20.15
C GLY A 38 6.34 -12.07 19.76
N HIS A 39 6.63 -12.33 18.49
CA HIS A 39 7.96 -12.30 17.88
C HIS A 39 7.88 -11.45 16.61
N GLY A 40 8.83 -10.55 16.41
CA GLY A 40 8.84 -9.65 15.25
C GLY A 40 9.07 -10.43 13.96
N LEU A 41 8.16 -10.31 13.00
CA LEU A 41 8.40 -10.78 11.62
C LEU A 41 9.35 -9.83 10.89
N LEU A 42 9.38 -8.54 11.28
CA LEU A 42 10.40 -7.57 10.84
C LEU A 42 11.65 -7.54 11.73
N ILE A 43 11.54 -8.00 12.97
CA ILE A 43 12.63 -8.03 13.97
C ILE A 43 12.90 -9.49 14.31
N TRP A 44 13.55 -10.19 13.39
CA TRP A 44 14.26 -11.41 13.71
C TRP A 44 15.77 -11.15 13.55
N PRO A 45 16.63 -11.57 14.50
CA PRO A 45 18.09 -11.42 14.41
C PRO A 45 18.73 -12.32 13.33
#